data_AF-A0A6A2X1L6-F1
#
_entry.id   AF-A0A6A2X1L6-F1
#
_cell.length_a   1.000
_cell.length_b   1.000
_cell.length_c   1.000
_cell.angle_alpha   90.00
_cell.angle_beta   90.00
_cell.angle_gamma   90.00
#
_symmetry.space_group_name_H-M   'P 1'
#
loop_
_entity.id
_entity.type
_entity.pdbx_description
1 polymer ?
#
loop_
_entity_poly.entity_id
_entity_poly.type
_entity_poly.pdbx_seq_one_letter_code
_entity_poly.pdbx_strand_id
1 'polypeptide(L)'
;MPASFKVLHDPVRNSETLIADFGESAIGRVAPVDSGFWWIILLRAYTKSTGDASLAELPECQKGMRLILSLCLSEGFDTFPTLLCADGCCMIDRRMVRCIWLSY
;
A
#
# COMPACT_ATOMS: atom_id res chain seq x y z
N MET A 1 2.00 4.55 -0.77
CA MET A 1 1.49 3.93 -2.00
C MET A 1 -0.03 4.08 -2.00
N PRO A 2 -0.69 4.30 -3.15
CA PRO A 2 -2.15 4.39 -3.21
C PRO A 2 -2.79 3.02 -2.93
N ALA A 3 -3.99 3.03 -2.33
CA ALA A 3 -4.81 1.84 -2.11
C ALA A 3 -5.38 1.30 -3.42
N SER A 4 -5.83 2.23 -4.28
CA SER A 4 -6.43 1.91 -5.57
C SER A 4 -6.21 3.05 -6.56
N PHE A 5 -6.54 2.82 -7.82
CA PHE A 5 -6.60 3.86 -8.83
C PHE A 5 -7.77 3.62 -9.77
N LYS A 6 -8.28 4.68 -10.38
CA LYS A 6 -9.33 4.65 -11.40
C LYS A 6 -8.82 5.29 -12.68
N VAL A 7 -9.20 4.72 -13.81
CA VAL A 7 -8.95 5.32 -15.12
C VAL A 7 -10.18 6.14 -15.48
N LEU A 8 -10.01 7.45 -15.67
CA LEU A 8 -11.03 8.31 -16.26
C LEU A 8 -10.75 8.48 -17.75
N HIS A 9 -11.76 8.14 -18.55
CA HIS A 9 -11.72 8.35 -19.99
C HIS A 9 -12.46 9.66 -20.32
N ASP A 10 -11.75 10.61 -20.91
CA ASP A 10 -12.34 11.84 -21.47
C ASP A 10 -12.61 11.63 -22.96
N PRO A 11 -13.88 11.43 -23.38
CA PRO A 11 -14.22 11.18 -24.78
C PRO A 11 -14.04 12.40 -25.68
N VAL A 12 -13.94 13.61 -25.12
CA VAL A 12 -13.76 14.86 -25.87
C VAL A 12 -12.29 15.10 -26.17
N ARG A 13 -11.41 14.82 -25.21
CA ARG A 13 -9.96 15.01 -25.35
C ARG A 13 -9.22 13.75 -25.81
N ASN A 14 -9.93 12.62 -25.93
CA ASN A 14 -9.39 11.29 -26.20
C ASN A 14 -8.17 10.97 -25.33
N SER A 15 -8.24 11.36 -24.05
CA SER A 15 -7.15 11.22 -23.09
C SER A 15 -7.60 10.39 -21.90
N GLU A 16 -6.72 9.49 -21.46
CA GLU A 16 -6.91 8.70 -20.26
C GLU A 16 -6.14 9.33 -19.10
N THR A 17 -6.84 9.56 -17.98
CA THR A 17 -6.21 10.10 -16.76
C THR A 17 -6.32 9.07 -15.64
N LEU A 18 -5.19 8.78 -15.00
CA LEU A 18 -5.14 7.92 -13.81
C LEU A 18 -5.37 8.77 -12.56
N ILE A 19 -6.39 8.42 -11.78
CA ILE A 19 -6.67 9.02 -10.47
C ILE A 19 -6.35 8.00 -9.40
N ALA A 20 -5.36 8.30 -8.56
CA ALA A 20 -4.98 7.48 -7.43
C ALA A 20 -5.80 7.83 -6.18
N ASP A 21 -6.18 6.83 -5.40
CA ASP A 21 -6.83 6.96 -4.09
C ASP A 21 -5.91 6.41 -3.00
N PHE A 22 -5.52 7.27 -2.07
CA PHE A 22 -4.63 6.96 -0.95
C PHE A 22 -5.37 6.57 0.33
N GLY A 23 -6.69 6.34 0.25
CA GLY A 23 -7.56 6.09 1.40
C GLY A 23 -8.39 7.31 1.79
N GLU A 24 -8.26 8.42 1.09
CA GLU A 24 -9.07 9.63 1.30
C GLU A 24 -10.54 9.40 0.95
N SER A 25 -10.80 8.53 -0.03
CA SER A 25 -12.16 8.11 -0.41
C SER A 25 -12.62 6.83 0.30
N ALA A 26 -11.76 6.20 1.11
CA ALA A 26 -12.09 4.97 1.82
C ALA A 26 -12.90 5.25 3.11
N ILE A 27 -13.87 4.37 3.39
CA ILE A 27 -14.75 4.46 4.58
C ILE A 27 -13.90 4.20 5.83
N GLY A 28 -13.37 5.28 6.43
CA GLY A 28 -12.51 5.21 7.62
C GLY A 28 -11.19 5.97 7.51
N ARG A 29 -10.85 6.53 6.33
CA ARG A 29 -9.60 7.28 6.08
C ARG A 29 -8.35 6.55 6.58
N VAL A 30 -8.29 5.24 6.34
CA VAL A 30 -7.17 4.41 6.77
C VAL A 30 -6.11 4.41 5.69
N ALA A 31 -4.87 4.73 6.07
CA ALA A 31 -3.74 4.64 5.16
C ALA A 31 -3.39 3.15 4.93
N PRO A 32 -3.33 2.68 3.67
CA PRO A 32 -3.06 1.28 3.36
C PRO A 32 -1.56 0.98 3.49
N VAL A 33 -1.15 0.46 4.65
CA VAL A 33 0.25 0.15 4.92
C VAL A 33 0.70 -1.07 4.10
N ASP A 34 -0.20 -2.03 3.89
CA ASP A 34 0.02 -3.24 3.12
C ASP A 34 0.37 -3.00 1.64
N SER A 35 -0.20 -1.98 1.03
CA SER A 35 -0.02 -1.65 -0.39
C SER A 35 1.43 -1.31 -0.72
N GLY A 36 2.16 -0.72 0.24
CA GLY A 36 3.62 -0.51 0.12
C GLY A 36 4.40 -1.81 0.12
N PHE A 37 4.09 -2.72 1.04
CA PHE A 37 4.79 -4.01 1.13
C PHE A 37 4.51 -4.92 -0.07
N TRP A 38 3.26 -4.98 -0.53
CA TRP A 38 2.90 -5.73 -1.74
C TRP A 38 3.66 -5.25 -2.96
N TRP A 39 3.85 -3.94 -3.11
CA TRP A 39 4.62 -3.39 -4.23
C TRP A 39 6.08 -3.87 -4.23
N ILE A 40 6.75 -3.88 -3.06
CA ILE A 40 8.12 -4.37 -2.93
C ILE A 40 8.21 -5.88 -3.24
N ILE A 41 7.27 -6.67 -2.72
CA ILE A 41 7.21 -8.12 -2.96
C ILE A 41 7.00 -8.40 -4.45
N LEU A 42 6.11 -7.66 -5.10
CA LEU A 42 5.79 -7.83 -6.52
C LEU A 42 6.98 -7.43 -7.42
N LEU A 43 7.70 -6.35 -7.08
CA LEU A 43 8.95 -5.98 -7.75
C LEU A 43 10.00 -7.09 -7.63
N ARG A 44 10.13 -7.71 -6.45
CA ARG A 44 11.01 -8.87 -6.26
C ARG A 44 10.56 -10.10 -7.04
N ALA A 45 9.25 -10.34 -7.13
CA ALA A 45 8.70 -11.44 -7.93
C ALA A 45 8.98 -11.23 -9.43
N TYR A 46 8.82 -9.99 -9.92
CA TYR A 46 9.15 -9.61 -11.30
C TYR A 46 10.61 -9.90 -11.62
N THR A 47 11.55 -9.32 -10.86
CA THR A 47 13.01 -9.50 -11.09
C THR A 47 13.43 -10.96 -11.03
N LYS A 48 12.82 -11.77 -10.15
CA LYS A 48 13.08 -13.22 -10.07
C LYS A 48 12.50 -14.01 -11.24
N SER A 49 11.32 -13.61 -11.73
CA SER A 49 10.64 -14.29 -12.84
C SER A 49 11.29 -13.98 -14.19
N THR A 50 11.64 -12.72 -14.43
CA THR A 50 12.26 -12.27 -15.69
C THR A 50 13.78 -12.44 -15.70
N GLY A 51 14.41 -12.49 -14.53
CA GLY A 51 15.86 -12.41 -14.39
C GLY A 51 16.43 -11.02 -14.64
N ASP A 52 15.58 -10.02 -14.92
CA ASP A 52 15.98 -8.65 -15.20
C ASP A 52 15.89 -7.80 -13.93
N ALA A 53 17.05 -7.34 -13.46
CA ALA A 53 17.18 -6.46 -12.30
C ALA A 53 17.11 -4.97 -12.66
N SER A 54 17.17 -4.61 -13.95
CA SER A 54 17.28 -3.21 -14.39
C SER A 54 16.15 -2.34 -13.86
N LEU A 55 14.92 -2.86 -13.87
CA LEU A 55 13.74 -2.17 -13.33
C LEU A 55 13.88 -1.88 -11.83
N ALA A 56 14.41 -2.83 -11.05
CA ALA A 56 14.57 -2.64 -9.60
C ALA A 56 15.75 -1.74 -9.26
N GLU A 57 16.77 -1.65 -10.12
CA GLU A 57 17.94 -0.80 -9.96
C GLU A 57 17.69 0.67 -10.34
N LEU A 58 16.60 0.96 -11.04
CA LEU A 58 16.21 2.34 -11.37
C LEU A 58 16.17 3.23 -10.12
N PRO A 59 16.73 4.45 -10.19
CA PRO A 59 16.76 5.39 -9.06
C PRO A 59 15.37 5.66 -8.46
N GLU A 60 14.34 5.71 -9.31
CA GLU A 60 12.95 5.94 -8.92
C GLU A 60 12.40 4.77 -8.09
N CYS A 61 12.66 3.54 -8.52
CA CYS A 61 12.26 2.33 -7.78
C CYS A 61 13.01 2.21 -6.46
N GLN A 62 14.31 2.47 -6.45
CA GLN A 62 15.14 2.51 -5.25
C GLN A 62 14.68 3.57 -4.25
N LYS A 63 14.30 4.76 -4.74
CA LYS A 63 13.73 5.83 -3.90
C LYS A 63 12.36 5.42 -3.36
N GLY A 64 11.52 4.79 -4.17
CA GLY A 64 10.22 4.25 -3.74
C GLY A 64 10.36 3.23 -2.61
N MET A 65 11.25 2.24 -2.77
CA MET A 65 11.54 1.25 -1.73
C MET A 65 12.04 1.90 -0.43
N ARG A 66 12.97 2.86 -0.54
CA ARG A 66 13.48 3.59 0.64
C ARG A 66 12.39 4.35 1.36
N LEU A 67 11.53 5.07 0.65
CA LEU A 67 10.42 5.82 1.26
C LEU A 67 9.45 4.90 1.99
N ILE A 68 9.08 3.76 1.39
CA ILE A 68 8.20 2.76 2.04
C ILE A 68 8.85 2.22 3.31
N LEU A 69 10.12 1.82 3.25
CA LEU A 69 10.85 1.30 4.40
C LEU A 69 11.07 2.35 5.49
N SER A 70 11.40 3.59 5.13
CA SER A 70 11.58 4.69 6.09
C SER A 70 10.29 5.02 6.85
N LEU A 71 9.13 4.89 6.22
CA LEU A 71 7.84 5.07 6.91
C LEU A 71 7.54 3.93 7.88
N CYS A 72 8.01 2.72 7.60
CA CYS A 72 7.76 1.54 8.45
C CYS A 72 8.80 1.39 9.57
N LEU A 73 10.03 1.84 9.33
CA LEU A 73 11.16 1.74 10.25
C LEU A 73 11.48 3.08 10.92
N SER A 74 10.64 4.09 10.75
CA SER A 74 10.82 5.38 11.42
C SER A 74 10.87 5.16 12.93
N GLU A 75 11.85 5.78 13.58
CA GLU A 75 11.96 5.73 15.03
C GLU A 75 10.67 6.27 15.68
N GLY A 76 10.08 5.45 16.55
CA GLY A 76 8.89 5.78 17.30
C GLY A 76 9.10 5.46 18.78
N PHE A 77 8.13 5.86 19.61
CA PHE A 77 8.12 5.51 21.04
C PHE A 77 7.76 4.04 21.31
N ASP A 78 7.68 3.21 20.26
CA ASP A 78 7.35 1.80 20.37
C ASP A 78 8.49 1.02 21.02
N THR A 79 8.15 0.27 22.06
CA THR A 79 9.07 -0.59 22.82
C THR A 79 9.22 -1.98 22.21
N PHE A 80 8.51 -2.25 21.11
CA PHE A 80 8.44 -3.55 20.44
C PHE A 80 8.96 -3.46 19.01
N PRO A 81 9.59 -4.53 18.48
CA PRO A 81 10.14 -4.55 17.12
C PRO A 81 9.07 -4.72 16.02
N THR A 82 7.79 -4.84 16.39
CA THR A 82 6.66 -5.03 15.47
C THR A 82 6.07 -3.69 15.05
N LEU A 83 5.68 -3.55 13.78
CA LEU A 83 5.05 -2.34 13.24
C LEU A 83 3.69 -2.08 13.91
N LEU A 84 3.54 -0.91 14.54
CA LEU A 84 2.25 -0.47 15.08
C LEU A 84 1.34 -0.02 13.94
N CYS A 85 0.14 -0.59 13.91
CA CYS A 85 -0.81 -0.41 12.83
C CYS A 85 -2.21 -0.09 13.36
N ALA A 86 -2.89 0.86 12.73
CA ALA A 86 -4.31 1.13 13.02
C ALA A 86 -5.20 -0.02 12.51
N ASP A 87 -6.34 -0.23 13.17
CA ASP A 87 -7.34 -1.21 12.72
C ASP A 87 -7.83 -0.84 11.29
N GLY A 88 -7.80 -1.80 10.37
CA GLY A 88 -8.12 -1.55 8.96
C GLY A 88 -6.92 -1.28 8.02
N CYS A 89 -5.67 -1.35 8.49
CA CYS A 89 -4.49 -0.92 7.72
C CYS A 89 -3.95 -1.93 6.68
N CYS A 90 -4.57 -3.11 6.60
CA CYS A 90 -4.16 -4.22 5.77
C CYS A 90 -5.36 -4.72 4.95
N MET A 91 -5.24 -5.89 4.30
CA MET A 91 -6.29 -6.47 3.43
C MET A 91 -7.68 -6.50 4.08
N ILE A 92 -7.74 -6.55 5.41
CA ILE A 92 -8.96 -6.28 6.17
C ILE A 92 -9.05 -4.76 6.36
N ASP A 93 -9.78 -4.08 5.49
CA ASP A 93 -9.93 -2.61 5.48
C ASP A 93 -11.06 -2.09 6.40
N ARG A 94 -11.69 -3.00 7.16
CA ARG A 94 -12.76 -2.69 8.12
C ARG A 94 -12.34 -3.06 9.53
N ARG A 95 -12.91 -2.35 10.51
CA ARG A 95 -12.71 -2.69 11.92
C ARG A 95 -13.06 -4.15 12.19
N MET A 96 -12.10 -4.88 12.73
CA MET A 96 -12.31 -6.24 13.24
C MET A 96 -12.97 -6.17 14.62
N VAL A 97 -14.21 -5.66 14.66
CA VAL A 97 -15.04 -5.79 15.87
C VAL A 97 -15.43 -7.26 15.95
N ARG A 98 -14.90 -7.96 16.95
CA ARG A 98 -15.42 -9.26 17.38
C ARG A 98 -16.95 -9.14 17.47
N CYS A 99 -17.69 -9.87 16.63
CA CYS A 99 -19.06 -10.25 16.96
C CYS A 99 -18.99 -11.23 18.15
N ILE A 100 -18.71 -10.71 19.35
CA ILE A 100 -19.15 -11.36 20.58
C ILE A 100 -20.58 -10.90 20.74
N TRP A 101 -21.52 -11.68 20.20
CA TRP A 101 -22.84 -11.94 20.78
C TRP A 101 -23.39 -13.20 20.12
N LEU A 102 -23.46 -14.29 20.91
CA LEU A 102 -24.38 -15.46 20.86
C LEU A 102 -23.65 -16.79 21.06
N SER A 103 -23.36 -17.10 22.33
CA SER A 103 -23.51 -18.43 22.94
C SER A 103 -23.16 -18.33 24.43
N TYR A 104 -24.09 -17.81 25.22
CA TYR A 104 -24.49 -18.25 26.56
C TYR A 104 -25.84 -17.59 26.88
#